data_AF-G8S906-F1
#
_entry.id   AF-G8S906-F1
#
_cell.length_a   1.000
_cell.length_b   1.000
_cell.length_c   1.000
_cell.angle_alpha   90.00
_cell.angle_beta   90.00
_cell.angle_gamma   90.00
#
_symmetry.space_group_name_H-M   'P 1'
#
loop_
_entity.id
_entity.type
_entity.pdbx_description
1 polymer ?
#
loop_
_entity_poly.entity_id
_entity_poly.type
_entity_poly.pdbx_seq_one_letter_code
_entity_poly.pdbx_strand_id
1 'polypeptide(L)'
;MATVSAVRAETATARTLVLDIPGWPGHLPGQHLDVKLTAEDGYSAQRSYSIASDWPGEGPVEVTVQRLEDGEVSPYLTDVVEAGDQIEVRGPIGGWFVWRSAQPAPVLLVAGGSGIVPLMAMIRDRGRRRGRQPFRLIYSVRTPADGYYADELRRRVRDDPGLDVHFVHTRSGPGPNRRIDVATVNTYGWPPDFAPDVFVCGPTAFVETVADILVALGHDPKKVRTERFGG
;
A
#
# COMPACT_ATOMS: atom_id res chain seq x y z
N MET A 1 16.98 16.07 -3.93
CA MET A 1 17.61 14.78 -4.25
C MET A 1 17.47 13.88 -3.04
N ALA A 2 17.21 12.60 -3.28
CA ALA A 2 17.22 11.54 -2.28
C ALA A 2 18.35 10.56 -2.59
N THR A 3 19.01 10.04 -1.56
CA THR A 3 19.97 8.94 -1.69
C THR A 3 19.22 7.64 -1.46
N VAL A 4 19.39 6.66 -2.36
CA VAL A 4 18.91 5.29 -2.12
C VAL A 4 19.85 4.64 -1.10
N SER A 5 19.39 4.42 0.13
CA SER A 5 20.21 3.80 1.17
C SER A 5 20.12 2.28 1.16
N ALA A 6 19.04 1.71 0.62
CA ALA A 6 18.91 0.27 0.39
C ALA A 6 17.84 -0.04 -0.67
N VAL A 7 17.99 -1.21 -1.29
CA VAL A 7 16.99 -1.83 -2.18
C VAL A 7 16.65 -3.21 -1.65
N ARG A 8 15.37 -3.51 -1.47
CA ARG A 8 14.89 -4.81 -0.95
C ARG A 8 13.96 -5.49 -1.95
N ALA A 9 14.13 -6.79 -2.16
CA ALA A 9 13.22 -7.56 -2.98
C ALA A 9 11.96 -7.94 -2.18
N GLU A 10 10.78 -7.55 -2.69
CA GLU A 10 9.49 -7.93 -2.09
C GLU A 10 8.88 -9.13 -2.82
N THR A 11 8.99 -9.17 -4.15
CA THR A 11 8.56 -10.28 -5.01
C THR A 11 9.51 -10.40 -6.21
N ALA A 12 9.24 -11.35 -7.11
CA ALA A 12 9.98 -11.43 -8.37
C ALA A 12 9.95 -10.12 -9.19
N THR A 13 8.86 -9.34 -9.09
CA THR A 13 8.64 -8.12 -9.89
C THR A 13 8.50 -6.86 -9.05
N ALA A 14 8.87 -6.89 -7.76
CA ALA A 14 8.73 -5.71 -6.90
C ALA A 14 9.96 -5.47 -6.03
N ARG A 15 10.30 -4.20 -5.86
CA ARG A 15 11.40 -3.73 -5.01
C ARG A 15 10.92 -2.61 -4.09
N THR A 16 11.35 -2.64 -2.83
CA THR A 16 11.27 -1.50 -1.92
C THR A 16 12.55 -0.69 -2.03
N LEU A 17 12.44 0.58 -2.37
CA LEU A 17 13.53 1.56 -2.30
C LEU A 17 13.46 2.29 -0.97
N VAL A 18 14.56 2.27 -0.23
CA VAL A 18 14.73 2.99 1.04
C VAL A 18 15.48 4.27 0.73
N LEU A 19 14.84 5.41 0.98
CA LEU A 19 15.30 6.72 0.55
C LEU A 19 15.65 7.60 1.74
N ASP A 20 16.89 8.06 1.78
CA ASP A 20 17.31 9.13 2.67
C ASP A 20 17.04 10.46 1.96
N ILE A 21 16.06 11.21 2.45
CA ILE A 21 15.60 12.46 1.85
C ILE A 21 15.94 13.63 2.79
N PRO A 22 17.04 14.37 2.55
CA PRO A 22 17.39 15.52 3.37
C PRO A 22 16.26 16.55 3.41
N GLY A 23 15.88 16.97 4.63
CA GLY A 23 14.83 17.97 4.84
C GLY A 23 13.41 17.48 4.55
N TRP A 24 13.16 16.16 4.57
CA TRP A 24 11.81 15.63 4.42
C TRP A 24 10.86 16.22 5.48
N PRO A 25 9.74 16.84 5.09
CA PRO A 25 8.84 17.52 6.04
C PRO A 25 7.98 16.55 6.86
N GLY A 26 8.10 15.25 6.62
CA GLY A 26 7.22 14.21 7.13
C GLY A 26 6.10 13.86 6.17
N HIS A 27 5.41 12.76 6.43
CA HIS A 27 4.29 12.28 5.60
C HIS A 27 3.24 11.58 6.47
N LEU A 28 2.04 11.46 5.94
CA LEU A 28 0.93 10.74 6.56
C LEU A 28 0.71 9.40 5.84
N PRO A 29 0.26 8.36 6.56
CA PRO A 29 0.05 7.05 5.97
C PRO A 29 -1.07 7.11 4.93
N GLY A 30 -0.74 6.74 3.69
CA GLY A 30 -1.61 6.88 2.52
C GLY A 30 -1.24 8.03 1.57
N GLN A 31 -0.20 8.81 1.88
CA GLN A 31 0.39 9.75 0.91
C GLN A 31 1.37 9.06 -0.04
N HIS A 32 1.70 9.75 -1.13
CA HIS A 32 2.69 9.32 -2.12
C HIS A 32 3.77 10.39 -2.31
N LEU A 33 4.80 10.05 -3.06
CA LEU A 33 5.77 10.99 -3.61
C LEU A 33 5.92 10.75 -5.10
N ASP A 34 6.38 11.77 -5.81
CA ASP A 34 6.74 11.66 -7.22
C ASP A 34 8.23 11.37 -7.33
N VAL A 35 8.59 10.35 -8.11
CA VAL A 35 9.95 10.07 -8.56
C VAL A 35 10.10 10.61 -9.97
N LYS A 36 11.13 11.44 -10.19
CA LYS A 36 11.51 11.94 -11.51
C LYS A 36 12.86 11.37 -11.90
N LEU A 37 12.91 10.78 -13.08
CA LEU A 37 14.14 10.33 -13.73
C LEU A 37 14.42 11.25 -14.91
N THR A 38 15.68 11.65 -15.08
CA THR A 38 16.14 12.44 -16.23
C THR A 38 17.26 11.66 -16.91
N ALA A 39 17.09 11.34 -18.20
CA ALA A 39 18.09 10.69 -19.02
C ALA A 39 19.18 11.67 -19.45
N GLU A 40 20.31 11.15 -19.96
CA GLU A 40 21.46 11.97 -20.37
C GLU A 40 21.14 12.93 -21.51
N ASP A 41 20.18 12.58 -22.37
CA ASP A 41 19.67 13.42 -23.46
C ASP A 41 18.69 14.52 -22.99
N GLY A 42 18.42 14.58 -21.69
CA GLY A 42 17.52 15.56 -21.06
C GLY A 42 16.05 15.14 -21.03
N TYR A 43 15.67 13.99 -21.60
CA TYR A 43 14.31 13.47 -21.44
C TYR A 43 14.03 13.18 -19.96
N SER A 44 12.83 13.53 -19.48
CA SER A 44 12.45 13.21 -18.10
C SER A 44 11.07 12.57 -18.02
N ALA A 45 10.97 11.57 -17.16
CA ALA A 45 9.73 10.89 -16.84
C ALA A 45 9.48 10.98 -15.33
N GLN A 46 8.22 11.24 -14.95
CA GLN A 46 7.80 11.34 -13.56
C GLN A 46 6.66 10.36 -13.29
N ARG A 47 6.74 9.63 -12.17
CA ARG A 47 5.68 8.72 -11.71
C ARG A 47 5.48 8.84 -10.20
N SER A 48 4.23 8.73 -9.78
CA SER A 48 3.84 8.75 -8.36
C SER A 48 3.95 7.35 -7.77
N TYR A 49 4.51 7.27 -6.57
CA TYR A 49 4.63 6.04 -5.79
C TYR A 49 4.14 6.28 -4.37
N SER A 50 3.18 5.45 -3.92
CA SER A 50 2.71 5.48 -2.54
C SER A 50 3.86 5.21 -1.58
N ILE A 51 3.88 5.95 -0.48
CA ILE A 51 4.87 5.78 0.57
C ILE A 51 4.45 4.56 1.40
N ALA A 52 5.38 3.63 1.59
CA ALA A 52 5.22 2.38 2.32
C ALA A 52 5.56 2.52 3.80
N SER A 53 6.50 3.39 4.13
CA SER A 53 6.95 3.64 5.51
C SER A 53 5.89 4.39 6.31
N ASP A 54 5.94 4.28 7.62
CA ASP A 54 5.38 5.30 8.51
C ASP A 54 6.40 6.42 8.76
N TRP A 55 6.00 7.45 9.51
CA TRP A 55 6.89 8.56 9.85
C TRP A 55 6.94 8.81 11.37
N PRO A 56 8.04 8.44 12.05
CA PRO A 56 8.23 8.76 13.46
C PRO A 56 8.75 10.19 13.70
N GLY A 57 9.11 10.93 12.65
CA GLY A 57 9.74 12.25 12.73
C GLY A 57 11.11 12.30 12.05
N GLU A 58 11.76 11.15 11.93
CA GLU A 58 13.08 10.96 11.33
C GLU A 58 13.16 9.58 10.64
N GLY A 59 14.26 9.33 9.94
CA GLY A 59 14.52 8.06 9.27
C GLY A 59 14.19 8.07 7.77
N PRO A 60 14.34 6.91 7.11
CA PRO A 60 14.17 6.82 5.67
C PRO A 60 12.69 6.81 5.27
N VAL A 61 12.44 7.23 4.02
CA VAL A 61 11.15 7.08 3.36
C VAL A 61 11.22 5.86 2.46
N GLU A 62 10.26 4.95 2.57
CA GLU A 62 10.20 3.76 1.74
C GLU A 62 9.13 3.90 0.65
N VAL A 63 9.46 3.55 -0.59
CA VAL A 63 8.50 3.38 -1.68
C VAL A 63 8.67 1.99 -2.27
N THR A 64 7.57 1.33 -2.64
CA THR A 64 7.64 0.02 -3.30
C THR A 64 7.16 0.10 -4.73
N VAL A 65 8.05 -0.29 -5.63
CA VAL A 65 7.88 -0.19 -7.07
C VAL A 65 7.59 -1.58 -7.61
N GLN A 66 6.47 -1.70 -8.32
CA GLN A 66 6.20 -2.86 -9.16
C GLN A 66 6.77 -2.61 -10.55
N ARG A 67 7.53 -3.58 -11.06
CA ARG A 67 8.01 -3.61 -12.43
C ARG A 67 6.84 -3.84 -13.39
N LEU A 68 6.65 -2.90 -14.31
CA LEU A 68 5.79 -3.05 -15.49
C LEU A 68 6.67 -3.39 -16.70
N GLU A 69 6.26 -4.36 -17.51
CA GLU A 69 7.02 -4.80 -18.70
C GLU A 69 7.30 -3.63 -19.64
N ASP A 70 6.27 -2.85 -19.96
CA ASP A 70 6.33 -1.69 -20.84
C ASP A 70 6.45 -0.35 -20.08
N GLY A 71 6.92 -0.37 -18.82
CA GLY A 71 7.04 0.83 -18.00
C GLY A 71 8.28 1.66 -18.35
N GLU A 72 8.14 2.98 -18.48
CA GLU A 72 9.29 3.88 -18.72
C GLU A 72 10.20 4.03 -17.48
N VAL A 73 9.61 4.03 -16.28
CA VAL A 73 10.31 4.33 -15.02
C VAL A 73 10.54 3.08 -14.18
N SER A 74 9.56 2.18 -14.11
CA SER A 74 9.62 1.04 -13.18
C SER A 74 10.77 0.07 -13.44
N PRO A 75 11.16 -0.30 -14.69
CA PRO A 75 12.28 -1.21 -14.90
C PRO A 75 13.60 -0.63 -14.40
N TYR A 76 13.84 0.67 -14.62
CA TYR A 76 15.04 1.32 -14.08
C TYR A 76 15.07 1.23 -12.55
N LEU A 77 13.95 1.60 -11.90
CA LEU A 77 13.84 1.57 -10.44
C LEU A 77 13.94 0.15 -9.84
N THR A 78 13.58 -0.91 -10.58
CA THR A 78 13.60 -2.29 -10.04
C THR A 78 14.82 -3.10 -10.44
N ASP A 79 15.44 -2.79 -11.59
CA ASP A 79 16.45 -3.63 -12.22
C ASP A 79 17.83 -2.95 -12.26
N VAL A 80 17.89 -1.62 -12.16
CA VAL A 80 19.13 -0.83 -12.33
C VAL A 80 19.53 -0.07 -11.06
N VAL A 81 18.58 0.53 -10.34
CA VAL A 81 18.88 1.32 -9.14
C VAL A 81 19.53 0.48 -8.05
N GLU A 82 20.61 1.00 -7.48
CA GLU A 82 21.37 0.42 -6.39
C GLU A 82 21.52 1.38 -5.20
N ALA A 83 22.01 0.85 -4.06
CA ALA A 83 22.31 1.69 -2.92
C ALA A 83 23.47 2.66 -3.26
N GLY A 84 23.29 3.93 -2.90
CA GLY A 84 24.20 5.04 -3.24
C GLY A 84 23.67 5.94 -4.35
N ASP A 85 22.74 5.46 -5.19
CA ASP A 85 22.17 6.23 -6.29
C ASP A 85 21.38 7.45 -5.80
N GLN A 86 21.34 8.47 -6.65
CA GLN A 86 20.62 9.71 -6.41
C GLN A 86 19.35 9.75 -7.25
N ILE A 87 18.21 9.99 -6.61
CA ILE A 87 16.90 10.08 -7.27
C ILE A 87 16.25 11.43 -6.98
N GLU A 88 15.68 12.07 -7.99
CA GLU A 88 14.88 13.28 -7.81
C GLU A 88 13.49 12.87 -7.29
N VAL A 89 13.13 13.39 -6.12
CA VAL A 89 11.84 13.11 -5.49
C VAL A 89 11.13 14.40 -5.09
N ARG A 90 9.81 14.39 -5.18
CA ARG A 90 8.95 15.48 -4.73
C ARG A 90 7.81 14.92 -3.87
N GLY A 91 7.63 15.48 -2.68
CA GLY A 91 6.48 15.15 -1.83
C GLY A 91 6.66 15.67 -0.40
N PRO A 92 5.79 15.21 0.52
CA PRO A 92 4.69 14.27 0.28
C PRO A 92 3.56 14.92 -0.56
N ILE A 93 2.79 14.10 -1.27
CA ILE A 93 1.66 14.51 -2.09
C ILE A 93 0.42 13.70 -1.68
N GLY A 94 -0.75 14.30 -1.83
CA GLY A 94 -2.04 13.70 -1.51
C GLY A 94 -2.55 14.08 -0.13
N GLY A 95 -3.73 13.56 0.22
CA GLY A 95 -4.43 13.90 1.47
C GLY A 95 -5.81 13.26 1.58
N TRP A 96 -6.40 12.88 0.45
CA TRP A 96 -7.68 12.15 0.39
C TRP A 96 -7.59 10.75 1.00
N PHE A 97 -6.60 9.96 0.60
CA PHE A 97 -6.44 8.56 1.00
C PHE A 97 -5.65 8.37 2.31
N VAL A 98 -5.70 9.34 3.21
CA VAL A 98 -4.90 9.34 4.44
C VAL A 98 -5.67 8.77 5.62
N TRP A 99 -5.02 7.91 6.39
CA TRP A 99 -5.51 7.51 7.71
C TRP A 99 -4.97 8.42 8.82
N ARG A 100 -5.84 8.74 9.79
CA ARG A 100 -5.49 9.53 10.97
C ARG A 100 -6.04 8.81 12.20
N SER A 101 -5.20 8.54 13.18
CA SER A 101 -5.53 7.74 14.37
C SER A 101 -6.45 8.45 15.39
N ALA A 102 -7.26 9.41 14.96
CA ALA A 102 -8.08 10.24 15.85
C ALA A 102 -9.49 9.67 16.10
N GLN A 103 -9.88 8.59 15.41
CA GLN A 103 -11.24 8.06 15.49
C GLN A 103 -11.26 6.66 16.14
N PRO A 104 -12.22 6.37 17.04
CA PRO A 104 -12.32 5.07 17.69
C PRO A 104 -12.88 3.95 16.78
N ALA A 105 -13.39 4.30 15.60
CA ALA A 105 -14.00 3.36 14.67
C ALA A 105 -12.99 2.28 14.21
N PRO A 106 -13.42 1.03 13.97
CA PRO A 106 -12.54 0.05 13.34
C PRO A 106 -12.15 0.47 11.91
N VAL A 107 -11.07 -0.10 11.40
CA VAL A 107 -10.59 0.18 10.04
C VAL A 107 -10.63 -1.09 9.20
N LEU A 108 -11.15 -0.95 7.98
CA LEU A 108 -11.09 -1.98 6.95
C LEU A 108 -10.13 -1.53 5.84
N LEU A 109 -9.11 -2.34 5.59
CA LEU A 109 -8.15 -2.16 4.50
C LEU A 109 -8.43 -3.24 3.45
N VAL A 110 -8.57 -2.86 2.18
CA VAL A 110 -8.78 -3.81 1.08
C VAL A 110 -7.77 -3.53 -0.03
N ALA A 111 -6.84 -4.47 -0.22
CA ALA A 111 -5.70 -4.34 -1.10
C ALA A 111 -5.80 -5.29 -2.30
N GLY A 112 -5.49 -4.81 -3.50
CA GLY A 112 -5.25 -5.62 -4.67
C GLY A 112 -3.80 -5.44 -5.16
N GLY A 113 -2.99 -6.50 -5.14
CA GLY A 113 -1.58 -6.45 -5.57
C GLY A 113 -0.78 -5.32 -4.88
N SER A 114 -0.08 -4.48 -5.66
CA SER A 114 0.70 -3.35 -5.15
C SER A 114 -0.13 -2.28 -4.41
N GLY A 115 -1.46 -2.35 -4.41
CA GLY A 115 -2.32 -1.49 -3.60
C GLY A 115 -2.16 -1.67 -2.09
N ILE A 116 -1.46 -2.71 -1.66
CA ILE A 116 -1.06 -2.86 -0.26
C ILE A 116 -0.10 -1.76 0.21
N VAL A 117 0.66 -1.12 -0.68
CA VAL A 117 1.74 -0.19 -0.31
C VAL A 117 1.26 0.95 0.61
N PRO A 118 0.26 1.78 0.23
CA PRO A 118 -0.24 2.84 1.12
C PRO A 118 -0.92 2.28 2.38
N LEU A 119 -1.51 1.09 2.30
CA LEU A 119 -2.18 0.43 3.43
C LEU A 119 -1.17 -0.12 4.44
N MET A 120 0.01 -0.52 3.97
CA MET A 120 1.12 -0.95 4.80
C MET A 120 1.66 0.21 5.65
N ALA A 121 1.72 1.43 5.10
CA ALA A 121 2.04 2.63 5.87
C ALA A 121 1.05 2.85 7.03
N MET A 122 -0.26 2.60 6.79
CA MET A 122 -1.28 2.70 7.86
C MET A 122 -1.07 1.64 8.94
N ILE A 123 -0.76 0.40 8.55
CA ILE A 123 -0.48 -0.71 9.48
C ILE A 123 0.78 -0.42 10.31
N ARG A 124 1.86 0.02 9.66
CA ARG A 124 3.15 0.36 10.31
C ARG A 124 2.97 1.49 11.31
N ASP A 125 2.27 2.55 10.91
CA ASP A 125 2.00 3.72 11.75
C ASP A 125 1.12 3.37 12.96
N ARG A 126 0.11 2.52 12.77
CA ARG A 126 -0.71 1.97 13.86
C ARG A 126 0.15 1.18 14.86
N GLY A 127 0.97 0.26 14.37
CA GLY A 127 1.83 -0.59 15.19
C GLY A 127 2.85 0.24 16.00
N ARG A 128 3.50 1.21 15.35
CA ARG A 128 4.46 2.12 16.01
C ARG A 128 3.81 2.90 17.17
N ARG A 129 2.58 3.41 16.97
CA ARG A 129 1.84 4.12 18.01
C ARG A 129 1.29 3.19 19.11
N ARG A 130 1.55 1.87 19.02
CA ARG A 130 0.94 0.83 19.87
C ARG A 130 -0.58 0.94 19.90
N GLY A 131 -1.17 1.35 18.77
CA GLY A 131 -2.60 1.59 18.63
C GLY A 131 -3.37 0.28 18.74
N ARG A 132 -4.42 0.27 19.58
CA ARG A 132 -5.33 -0.88 19.73
C ARG A 132 -6.57 -0.79 18.84
N GLN A 133 -6.66 0.24 18.00
CA GLN A 133 -7.76 0.42 17.05
C GLN A 133 -7.87 -0.83 16.16
N PRO A 134 -9.03 -1.50 16.07
CA PRO A 134 -9.13 -2.74 15.31
C PRO A 134 -8.92 -2.50 13.81
N PHE A 135 -8.00 -3.25 13.20
CA PHE A 135 -7.70 -3.23 11.77
C PHE A 135 -7.99 -4.60 11.19
N ARG A 136 -8.72 -4.64 10.07
CA ARG A 136 -8.84 -5.84 9.23
C ARG A 136 -8.29 -5.53 7.84
N LEU A 137 -7.39 -6.36 7.35
CA LEU A 137 -6.88 -6.30 5.99
C LEU A 137 -7.43 -7.50 5.19
N ILE A 138 -8.06 -7.22 4.06
CA ILE A 138 -8.33 -8.21 3.01
C ILE A 138 -7.35 -7.96 1.87
N TYR A 139 -6.44 -8.89 1.62
CA TYR A 139 -5.38 -8.72 0.62
C TYR A 139 -5.52 -9.74 -0.52
N SER A 140 -5.92 -9.25 -1.69
CA SER A 140 -6.10 -10.03 -2.91
C SER A 140 -4.84 -10.03 -3.77
N VAL A 141 -4.28 -11.21 -3.98
CA VAL A 141 -3.11 -11.45 -4.84
C VAL A 141 -3.32 -12.70 -5.70
N ARG A 142 -2.51 -12.88 -6.75
CA ARG A 142 -2.68 -14.02 -7.66
C ARG A 142 -2.26 -15.32 -6.98
N THR A 143 -1.08 -15.30 -6.38
CA THR A 143 -0.47 -16.40 -5.62
C THR A 143 0.22 -15.89 -4.36
N PRO A 144 0.58 -16.75 -3.39
CA PRO A 144 1.37 -16.35 -2.23
C PRO A 144 2.68 -15.63 -2.59
N ALA A 145 3.31 -15.97 -3.72
CA ALA A 145 4.56 -15.36 -4.17
C ALA A 145 4.38 -13.92 -4.70
N ASP A 146 3.15 -13.51 -5.00
CA ASP A 146 2.82 -12.14 -5.41
C ASP A 146 2.52 -11.22 -4.20
N GLY A 147 2.53 -11.76 -2.97
CA GLY A 147 2.20 -11.02 -1.75
C GLY A 147 3.35 -10.18 -1.23
N TYR A 148 3.25 -8.86 -1.36
CA TYR A 148 4.26 -7.94 -0.83
C TYR A 148 4.22 -7.93 0.70
N TYR A 149 5.38 -7.76 1.34
CA TYR A 149 5.52 -7.71 2.80
C TYR A 149 4.93 -8.92 3.55
N ALA A 150 4.76 -10.07 2.90
CA ALA A 150 4.03 -11.20 3.45
C ALA A 150 4.59 -11.65 4.82
N ASP A 151 5.91 -11.66 4.97
CA ASP A 151 6.55 -12.02 6.24
C ASP A 151 6.37 -10.94 7.32
N GLU A 152 6.37 -9.66 6.94
CA GLU A 152 6.07 -8.58 7.88
C GLU A 152 4.62 -8.65 8.36
N LEU A 153 3.66 -8.86 7.44
CA LEU A 153 2.25 -9.03 7.77
C LEU A 153 2.06 -10.22 8.73
N ARG A 154 2.71 -11.36 8.48
CA ARG A 154 2.66 -12.53 9.38
C ARG A 154 3.25 -12.24 10.76
N ARG A 155 4.33 -11.47 10.85
CA ARG A 155 4.91 -11.05 12.14
C ARG A 155 3.94 -10.12 12.88
N ARG A 156 3.45 -9.08 12.20
CA ARG A 156 2.54 -8.09 12.78
C ARG A 156 1.22 -8.69 13.27
N VAL A 157 0.63 -9.66 12.58
CA VAL A 157 -0.57 -10.36 13.09
C VAL A 157 -0.31 -11.00 14.46
N ARG A 158 0.91 -11.47 14.73
CA ARG A 158 1.28 -12.01 16.05
C ARG A 158 1.61 -10.91 17.06
N ASP A 159 2.29 -9.86 16.61
CA ASP A 159 2.94 -8.89 17.49
C ASP A 159 2.12 -7.62 17.74
N ASP A 160 1.14 -7.31 16.86
CA ASP A 160 0.30 -6.11 16.89
C ASP A 160 -1.18 -6.46 17.22
N PRO A 161 -1.58 -6.56 18.50
CA PRO A 161 -2.95 -6.90 18.88
C PRO A 161 -4.01 -6.04 18.19
N GLY A 162 -5.04 -6.70 17.65
CA GLY A 162 -6.14 -6.05 16.93
C GLY A 162 -5.87 -5.79 15.44
N LEU A 163 -4.81 -6.39 14.86
CA LEU A 163 -4.63 -6.50 13.41
C LEU A 163 -4.98 -7.92 12.97
N ASP A 164 -6.00 -8.06 12.12
CA ASP A 164 -6.31 -9.29 11.41
C ASP A 164 -6.00 -9.15 9.92
N VAL A 165 -5.44 -10.19 9.30
CA VAL A 165 -5.12 -10.21 7.87
C VAL A 165 -5.71 -11.46 7.23
N HIS A 166 -6.47 -11.26 6.16
CA HIS A 166 -7.01 -12.33 5.32
C HIS A 166 -6.46 -12.21 3.90
N PHE A 167 -5.85 -13.29 3.40
CA PHE A 167 -5.36 -13.36 2.03
C PHE A 167 -6.38 -14.02 1.11
N VAL A 168 -6.62 -13.41 -0.05
CA VAL A 168 -7.43 -13.95 -1.13
C VAL A 168 -6.49 -14.28 -2.30
N HIS A 169 -6.44 -15.54 -2.70
CA HIS A 169 -5.64 -15.98 -3.83
C HIS A 169 -6.53 -16.18 -5.05
N THR A 170 -6.25 -15.48 -6.16
CA THR A 170 -7.11 -15.54 -7.34
C THR A 170 -6.73 -16.63 -8.34
N ARG A 171 -5.54 -17.23 -8.22
CA ARG A 171 -5.03 -18.26 -9.15
C ARG A 171 -4.57 -19.53 -8.44
N SER A 172 -3.72 -19.41 -7.43
CA SER A 172 -3.18 -20.55 -6.68
C SER A 172 -2.78 -20.12 -5.28
N GLY A 173 -3.15 -20.89 -4.25
CA GLY A 173 -2.78 -20.64 -2.86
C GLY A 173 -3.63 -21.48 -1.90
N PRO A 174 -3.44 -21.31 -0.58
CA PRO A 174 -4.30 -21.92 0.42
C PRO A 174 -5.76 -21.47 0.27
N GLY A 175 -6.69 -22.40 0.43
CA GLY A 175 -8.13 -22.15 0.34
C GLY A 175 -8.66 -22.11 -1.11
N PRO A 176 -9.89 -21.64 -1.31
CA PRO A 176 -10.48 -21.55 -2.63
C PRO A 176 -9.82 -20.45 -3.47
N ASN A 177 -9.36 -20.79 -4.67
CA ASN A 177 -8.81 -19.83 -5.61
C ASN A 177 -9.94 -19.05 -6.29
N ARG A 178 -10.20 -17.83 -5.86
CA ARG A 178 -11.28 -16.99 -6.40
C ARG A 178 -10.94 -15.51 -6.28
N ARG A 179 -11.62 -14.70 -7.08
CA ARG A 179 -11.60 -13.24 -6.91
C ARG A 179 -12.39 -12.87 -5.65
N ILE A 180 -12.08 -11.69 -5.12
CA ILE A 180 -12.85 -11.09 -4.02
C ILE A 180 -14.32 -10.95 -4.43
N ASP A 181 -15.22 -11.30 -3.53
CA ASP A 181 -16.67 -11.29 -3.73
C ASP A 181 -17.38 -10.77 -2.46
N VAL A 182 -18.71 -10.64 -2.53
CA VAL A 182 -19.55 -10.19 -1.41
C VAL A 182 -19.34 -11.05 -0.17
N ALA A 183 -19.27 -12.38 -0.34
CA ALA A 183 -19.07 -13.30 0.77
C ALA A 183 -17.74 -13.08 1.49
N THR A 184 -16.68 -12.78 0.73
CA THR A 184 -15.35 -12.48 1.25
C THR A 184 -15.36 -11.19 2.08
N VAL A 185 -15.92 -10.09 1.55
CA VAL A 185 -15.98 -8.82 2.28
C VAL A 185 -16.89 -8.93 3.50
N ASN A 186 -18.01 -9.65 3.41
CA ASN A 186 -18.90 -9.87 4.55
C ASN A 186 -18.27 -10.72 5.67
N THR A 187 -17.48 -11.75 5.31
CA THR A 187 -16.86 -12.67 6.28
C THR A 187 -15.65 -12.05 6.96
N TYR A 188 -14.79 -11.38 6.20
CA TYR A 188 -13.48 -10.91 6.68
C TYR A 188 -13.41 -9.40 6.88
N GLY A 189 -14.42 -8.65 6.43
CA GLY A 189 -14.56 -7.22 6.68
C GLY A 189 -15.24 -6.94 8.02
N TRP A 190 -15.73 -5.71 8.17
CA TRP A 190 -16.54 -5.29 9.33
C TRP A 190 -18.00 -5.13 8.90
N PRO A 191 -18.98 -5.46 9.76
CA PRO A 191 -20.36 -5.10 9.48
C PRO A 191 -20.52 -3.57 9.38
N PRO A 192 -21.41 -3.06 8.51
CA PRO A 192 -21.59 -1.62 8.27
C PRO A 192 -21.99 -0.86 9.55
N ASP A 193 -22.71 -1.49 10.47
CA ASP A 193 -23.15 -0.89 11.75
C ASP A 193 -21.99 -0.49 12.68
N PHE A 194 -20.79 -1.04 12.47
CA PHE A 194 -19.58 -0.60 13.17
C PHE A 194 -19.02 0.71 12.62
N ALA A 195 -19.58 1.22 11.52
CA ALA A 195 -19.15 2.43 10.81
C ALA A 195 -17.62 2.50 10.57
N PRO A 196 -17.00 1.43 10.01
CA PRO A 196 -15.56 1.40 9.83
C PRO A 196 -15.09 2.49 8.88
N ASP A 197 -13.91 3.05 9.11
CA ASP A 197 -13.20 3.78 8.05
C ASP A 197 -12.65 2.74 7.07
N VAL A 198 -12.97 2.86 5.78
CA VAL A 198 -12.60 1.87 4.76
C VAL A 198 -11.64 2.47 3.75
N PHE A 199 -10.54 1.76 3.48
CA PHE A 199 -9.52 2.15 2.51
C PHE A 199 -9.32 1.04 1.49
N VAL A 200 -9.62 1.34 0.23
CA VAL A 200 -9.50 0.39 -0.89
C VAL A 200 -8.44 0.88 -1.85
N CYS A 201 -7.41 0.07 -2.11
CA CYS A 201 -6.37 0.40 -3.08
C CYS A 201 -6.01 -0.80 -3.96
N GLY A 202 -5.92 -0.58 -5.27
CA GLY A 202 -5.71 -1.62 -6.26
C GLY A 202 -5.82 -1.13 -7.71
N PRO A 203 -5.75 -2.05 -8.68
CA PRO A 203 -6.11 -1.75 -10.07
C PRO A 203 -7.55 -1.26 -10.17
N THR A 204 -7.86 -0.41 -11.17
CA THR A 204 -9.19 0.22 -11.33
C THR A 204 -10.36 -0.76 -11.20
N ALA A 205 -10.35 -1.86 -11.97
CA ALA A 205 -11.42 -2.85 -11.93
C ALA A 205 -11.59 -3.53 -10.55
N PHE A 206 -10.49 -3.71 -9.80
CA PHE A 206 -10.55 -4.24 -8.44
C PHE A 206 -11.22 -3.24 -7.49
N VAL A 207 -10.80 -1.98 -7.55
CA VAL A 207 -11.32 -0.91 -6.68
C VAL A 207 -12.81 -0.70 -6.92
N GLU A 208 -13.25 -0.68 -8.19
CA GLU A 208 -14.67 -0.56 -8.55
C GLU A 208 -15.48 -1.74 -8.01
N THR A 209 -15.02 -2.98 -8.24
CA THR A 209 -15.69 -4.19 -7.74
C THR A 209 -15.85 -4.14 -6.21
N VAL A 210 -14.80 -3.78 -5.48
CA VAL A 210 -14.85 -3.71 -4.01
C VAL A 210 -15.74 -2.57 -3.53
N ALA A 211 -15.70 -1.41 -4.18
CA ALA A 211 -16.56 -0.29 -3.83
C ALA A 211 -18.04 -0.65 -3.99
N ASP A 212 -18.41 -1.30 -5.10
CA ASP A 212 -19.78 -1.77 -5.35
C ASP A 212 -20.24 -2.79 -4.29
N ILE A 213 -19.37 -3.73 -3.93
CA ILE A 213 -19.63 -4.69 -2.85
C ILE A 213 -19.87 -3.98 -1.52
N LEU A 214 -19.06 -2.97 -1.18
CA LEU A 214 -19.19 -2.23 0.08
C LEU A 214 -20.52 -1.48 0.16
N VAL A 215 -20.97 -0.82 -0.92
CA VAL A 215 -22.28 -0.15 -0.87
C VAL A 215 -23.43 -1.16 -0.88
N ALA A 216 -23.30 -2.28 -1.59
CA ALA A 216 -24.30 -3.37 -1.57
C ALA A 216 -24.44 -3.99 -0.17
N LEU A 217 -23.35 -4.03 0.60
CA LEU A 217 -23.35 -4.46 2.00
C LEU A 217 -23.81 -3.36 2.98
N GLY A 218 -24.07 -2.14 2.52
CA GLY A 218 -24.62 -1.05 3.32
C GLY A 218 -23.59 -0.14 4.01
N HIS A 219 -22.31 -0.19 3.61
CA HIS A 219 -21.32 0.76 4.13
C HIS A 219 -21.63 2.18 3.65
N ASP A 220 -21.47 3.18 4.53
CA ASP A 220 -21.58 4.60 4.16
C ASP A 220 -20.48 4.97 3.14
N PRO A 221 -20.82 5.38 1.91
CA PRO A 221 -19.82 5.78 0.90
C PRO A 221 -18.88 6.89 1.37
N LYS A 222 -19.29 7.75 2.32
CA LYS A 222 -18.43 8.82 2.87
C LYS A 222 -17.29 8.27 3.74
N LYS A 223 -17.42 7.04 4.23
CA LYS A 223 -16.41 6.31 5.00
C LYS A 223 -15.51 5.46 4.12
N VAL A 224 -15.85 5.30 2.84
CA VAL A 224 -15.05 4.54 1.86
C VAL A 224 -14.16 5.49 1.07
N ARG A 225 -12.85 5.33 1.25
CA ARG A 225 -11.83 6.03 0.46
C ARG A 225 -11.21 5.04 -0.50
N THR A 226 -11.01 5.47 -1.74
CA THR A 226 -10.45 4.65 -2.80
C THR A 226 -9.23 5.32 -3.43
N GLU A 227 -8.21 4.54 -3.75
CA GLU A 227 -7.04 4.95 -4.56
C GLU A 227 -6.81 3.90 -5.65
N ARG A 228 -6.46 4.34 -6.87
CA ARG A 228 -6.33 3.48 -8.07
C ARG A 228 -4.95 3.65 -8.68
N PHE A 229 -4.41 2.59 -9.29
CA PHE A 229 -3.21 2.64 -10.12
C PHE A 229 -3.37 1.73 -11.36
N GLY A 230 -2.43 1.85 -12.32
CA GLY A 230 -2.42 1.03 -13.53
C GLY A 230 -3.27 1.59 -14.68
N GLY A 231 -3.28 2.92 -14.82
CA GLY A 231 -3.61 3.59 -16.08
C GLY A 231 -2.35 3.88 -16.88
#